data_AF-A0A1D1VF34-F1
#
_entry.id   AF-A0A1D1VF34-F1
#
_cell.length_a   1.000
_cell.length_b   1.000
_cell.length_c   1.000
_cell.angle_alpha   90.00
_cell.angle_beta   90.00
_cell.angle_gamma   90.00
#
_symmetry.space_group_name_H-M   'P 1'
#
loop_
_entity.id
_entity.type
_entity.pdbx_description
1 polymer ?
#
loop_
_entity_poly.entity_id
_entity_poly.type
_entity_poly.pdbx_seq_one_letter_code
_entity_poly.pdbx_strand_id
1 'polypeptide(L)'
;MVSARDGFVGHVFRTPERRDVPNDTIIFFLSDNGGGGEEQAISGVQVPAFVWSPLIQSLVQYPANCTISLILLPTFFYVAGGSINGSLNLGGGNIWPSLSEDLPSPRKELPMQADATAGEYALRWNGYKVRSRMTVNAGGKEAHDCVACFCLFPLCRA
;
A
#
# COMPACT_ATOMS: atom_id res chain seq x y z
N MET A 1 17.63 -13.10 9.62
CA MET A 1 16.96 -11.83 10.00
C MET A 1 15.43 -11.92 9.91
N VAL A 2 14.85 -12.44 8.82
CA VAL A 2 13.38 -12.56 8.67
C VAL A 2 12.72 -13.36 9.80
N SER A 3 13.25 -14.52 10.17
CA SER A 3 12.70 -15.34 11.27
C SER A 3 12.72 -14.65 12.64
N ALA A 4 13.71 -13.79 12.89
CA ALA A 4 13.75 -12.99 14.12
C ALA A 4 12.66 -11.89 14.12
N ARG A 5 12.40 -11.29 12.95
CA ARG A 5 11.30 -10.33 12.76
C ARG A 5 9.94 -10.99 12.95
N ASP A 6 9.76 -12.21 12.44
CA ASP A 6 8.55 -13.01 12.67
C ASP A 6 8.33 -13.29 14.17
N GLY A 7 9.39 -13.69 14.89
CA GLY A 7 9.33 -13.83 16.34
C GLY A 7 8.87 -12.55 17.06
N PHE A 8 9.37 -11.39 16.65
CA PHE A 8 8.94 -10.09 17.17
C PHE A 8 7.47 -9.78 16.86
N VAL A 9 7.02 -10.03 15.63
CA VAL A 9 5.60 -9.88 15.25
C VAL A 9 4.72 -10.75 16.15
N GLY A 10 5.12 -12.00 16.40
CA GLY A 10 4.43 -12.88 17.34
C GLY A 10 4.37 -12.35 18.78
N HIS A 11 5.32 -11.53 19.22
CA HIS A 11 5.24 -10.85 20.53
C HIS A 11 4.20 -9.72 20.53
N VAL A 12 4.13 -8.94 19.45
CA VAL A 12 3.13 -7.88 19.29
C VAL A 12 1.72 -8.46 19.30
N PHE A 13 1.47 -9.53 18.54
CA PHE A 13 0.15 -10.19 18.48
C PHE A 13 -0.34 -10.77 19.81
N ARG A 14 0.56 -11.19 20.70
CA ARG A 14 0.20 -11.67 22.05
C ARG A 14 -0.03 -10.55 23.06
N THR A 15 0.34 -9.32 22.73
CA THR A 15 0.25 -8.19 23.67
C THR A 15 -1.20 -7.81 24.00
N PRO A 16 -2.14 -7.73 23.04
CA PRO A 16 -3.55 -7.44 23.33
C PRO A 16 -4.21 -8.45 24.26
N GLU A 17 -3.94 -9.74 24.06
CA GLU A 17 -4.42 -10.81 24.95
C GLU A 17 -3.92 -10.62 26.39
N ARG A 18 -2.65 -10.27 26.55
CA ARG A 18 -2.02 -10.03 27.88
C ARG A 18 -2.49 -8.75 28.57
N ARG A 19 -3.13 -7.84 27.82
CA ARG A 19 -3.59 -6.52 28.31
C ARG A 19 -5.10 -6.43 28.40
N ASP A 20 -5.82 -7.54 28.20
CA ASP A 20 -7.27 -7.63 28.27
C ASP A 20 -8.01 -6.69 27.29
N VAL A 21 -7.40 -6.43 26.13
CA VAL A 21 -8.00 -5.67 25.02
C VAL A 21 -8.00 -6.41 23.67
N PRO A 22 -8.12 -7.76 23.63
CA PRO A 22 -7.97 -8.49 22.36
C PRO A 22 -9.06 -8.12 21.34
N ASN A 23 -10.27 -7.79 21.79
CA ASN A 23 -11.45 -7.58 20.95
C ASN A 23 -11.58 -6.16 20.37
N ASP A 24 -10.74 -5.21 20.80
CA ASP A 24 -10.77 -3.80 20.39
C ASP A 24 -9.38 -3.33 19.94
N THR A 25 -8.67 -4.23 19.24
CA THR A 25 -7.33 -3.94 18.72
C THR A 25 -7.31 -4.08 17.21
N ILE A 26 -6.63 -3.15 16.55
CA ILE A 26 -6.31 -3.23 15.13
C ILE A 26 -4.79 -3.26 14.97
N ILE A 27 -4.27 -4.26 14.27
CA ILE A 27 -2.85 -4.43 13.97
C ILE A 27 -2.65 -4.23 12.47
N PHE A 28 -1.85 -3.23 12.11
CA PHE A 28 -1.36 -3.03 10.76
C PHE A 28 0.11 -3.48 10.68
N PHE A 29 0.40 -4.34 9.72
CA PHE A 29 1.77 -4.69 9.36
C PHE A 29 2.03 -4.26 7.93
N LEU A 30 3.17 -3.61 7.69
CA LEU A 30 3.62 -3.22 6.35
C LEU A 30 5.14 -3.06 6.32
N SER A 31 5.72 -3.21 5.13
CA SER A 31 7.06 -2.69 4.84
C SER A 31 7.00 -1.21 4.45
N ASP A 32 8.08 -0.48 4.67
CA ASP A 32 8.28 0.89 4.18
C ASP A 32 8.57 0.91 2.68
N ASN A 33 9.35 -0.06 2.19
CA ASN A 33 9.67 -0.24 0.78
C ASN A 33 9.88 -1.72 0.41
N GLY A 34 10.06 -1.94 -0.89
CA GLY A 34 10.48 -3.21 -1.45
C GLY A 34 11.89 -3.63 -1.09
N GLY A 35 12.18 -4.93 -1.21
CA GLY A 35 13.55 -5.42 -1.12
C GLY A 35 14.44 -4.86 -2.22
N GLY A 36 15.74 -4.67 -1.91
CA GLY A 36 16.72 -4.23 -2.91
C GLY A 36 16.96 -5.30 -3.98
N GLY A 37 16.62 -5.00 -5.24
CA GLY A 37 16.82 -5.85 -6.41
C GLY A 37 16.66 -5.05 -7.71
N GLU A 38 17.05 -5.62 -8.87
CA GLU A 38 17.12 -4.93 -10.18
C GLU A 38 15.78 -4.36 -10.69
N GLU A 39 14.64 -4.80 -10.18
CA GLU A 39 13.31 -4.39 -10.68
C GLU A 39 12.57 -3.42 -9.74
N GLN A 40 13.22 -2.30 -9.39
CA GLN A 40 12.71 -1.33 -8.40
C GLN A 40 11.36 -0.69 -8.76
N ALA A 41 10.95 -0.74 -10.03
CA ALA A 41 9.76 -0.03 -10.51
C ALA A 41 8.43 -0.57 -9.95
N ILE A 42 8.30 -1.89 -9.75
CA ILE A 42 7.11 -2.53 -9.14
C ILE A 42 7.47 -2.99 -7.73
N SER A 43 8.62 -3.66 -7.58
CA SER A 43 9.04 -4.24 -6.30
C SER A 43 9.31 -3.18 -5.24
N GLY A 44 9.80 -1.98 -5.58
CA GLY A 44 10.17 -0.93 -4.62
C GLY A 44 9.01 -0.32 -3.83
N VAL A 45 7.79 -0.37 -4.37
CA VAL A 45 6.60 0.26 -3.78
C VAL A 45 5.46 -0.73 -3.50
N GLN A 46 5.50 -1.94 -4.09
CA GLN A 46 4.61 -3.02 -3.73
C GLN A 46 5.24 -3.83 -2.60
N VAL A 47 4.68 -3.68 -1.41
CA VAL A 47 5.23 -4.24 -0.17
C VAL A 47 4.31 -5.28 0.45
N PRO A 48 4.86 -6.24 1.21
CA PRO A 48 4.02 -7.09 2.05
C PRO A 48 3.32 -6.24 3.09
N ALA A 49 2.01 -6.41 3.20
CA ALA A 49 1.20 -5.76 4.21
C ALA A 49 -0.02 -6.61 4.54
N PHE A 50 -0.47 -6.53 5.79
CA PHE A 50 -1.73 -7.12 6.23
C PHE A 50 -2.36 -6.28 7.34
N VAL A 51 -3.66 -6.47 7.52
CA VAL A 51 -4.42 -5.90 8.63
C VAL A 51 -5.07 -7.05 9.37
N TRP A 52 -4.96 -7.03 10.69
CA TRP A 52 -5.66 -7.97 11.57
C TRP A 52 -6.45 -7.18 12.60
N SER A 53 -7.71 -7.56 12.81
CA SER A 53 -8.54 -7.06 13.89
C SER A 53 -9.79 -7.93 14.04
N PRO A 54 -10.29 -8.14 15.26
CA PRO A 54 -11.63 -8.69 15.47
C PRO A 54 -12.75 -7.78 14.98
N LEU A 55 -12.45 -6.51 14.68
CA LEU A 55 -13.39 -5.52 14.12
C LEU A 55 -13.58 -5.65 12.59
N ILE A 56 -12.88 -6.59 11.95
CA ILE A 56 -13.07 -6.89 10.52
C ILE A 56 -14.29 -7.79 10.37
N GLN A 57 -15.29 -7.33 9.62
CA GLN A 57 -16.58 -8.04 9.45
C GLN A 57 -16.49 -9.14 8.39
N SER A 58 -15.71 -8.92 7.33
CA SER A 58 -15.51 -9.86 6.23
C SER A 58 -14.02 -10.03 5.94
N LEU A 59 -13.58 -11.28 5.73
CA LEU A 59 -12.21 -11.58 5.34
C LEU A 59 -11.96 -11.10 3.91
N VAL A 60 -11.35 -9.93 3.78
CA VAL A 60 -10.93 -9.37 2.50
C VAL A 60 -9.64 -10.05 2.05
N GLN A 61 -9.66 -10.74 0.91
CA GLN A 61 -8.45 -11.37 0.38
C GLN A 61 -7.51 -10.36 -0.29
N TYR A 62 -8.04 -9.38 -1.02
CA TYR A 62 -7.27 -8.29 -1.64
C TYR A 62 -8.20 -7.14 -2.04
N PRO A 63 -8.22 -5.99 -1.35
CA PRO A 63 -8.94 -4.85 -1.88
C PRO A 63 -8.14 -4.32 -3.07
N ALA A 64 -8.62 -4.64 -4.29
CA ALA A 64 -8.03 -4.16 -5.52
C ALA A 64 -7.88 -2.63 -5.43
N ASN A 65 -6.64 -2.14 -5.54
CA ASN A 65 -6.24 -0.72 -5.49
C ASN A 65 -5.99 -0.10 -4.11
N CYS A 66 -5.91 -0.86 -3.02
CA CYS A 66 -5.47 -0.31 -1.73
C CYS A 66 -3.95 -0.11 -1.67
N THR A 67 -3.51 1.12 -1.38
CA THR A 67 -2.10 1.47 -1.12
C THR A 67 -1.96 2.09 0.25
N ILE A 68 -1.25 1.42 1.14
CA ILE A 68 -1.48 1.57 2.58
C ILE A 68 -0.85 2.84 3.18
N SER A 69 0.31 3.34 2.73
CA SER A 69 1.02 4.39 3.48
C SER A 69 0.28 5.73 3.54
N LEU A 70 -0.21 6.25 2.41
CA LEU A 70 -0.91 7.56 2.34
C LEU A 70 -2.35 7.52 2.88
N ILE A 71 -2.87 6.34 3.20
CA ILE A 71 -4.24 6.14 3.69
C ILE A 71 -4.29 5.77 5.17
N LEU A 72 -3.14 5.49 5.81
CA LEU A 72 -3.11 5.18 7.25
C LEU A 72 -3.68 6.31 8.09
N LEU A 73 -3.24 7.56 7.88
CA LEU A 73 -3.69 8.70 8.69
C LEU A 73 -5.21 8.88 8.67
N PRO A 74 -5.89 9.05 7.51
CA PRO A 74 -7.34 9.21 7.50
C PRO A 74 -8.10 7.98 7.99
N THR A 75 -7.55 6.78 7.77
CA THR A 75 -8.17 5.53 8.24
C THR A 75 -8.06 5.40 9.77
N PHE A 76 -6.89 5.69 10.35
CA PHE A 76 -6.66 5.67 11.80
C PHE A 76 -7.50 6.71 12.52
N PHE A 77 -7.63 7.91 11.95
CA PHE A 77 -8.47 8.94 12.52
C PHE A 77 -9.94 8.51 12.55
N TYR A 78 -10.42 7.89 11.47
CA TYR A 78 -11.78 7.38 11.37
C TYR A 78 -12.06 6.26 12.39
N VAL A 79 -11.20 5.25 12.48
CA VAL A 79 -11.41 4.13 13.43
C VAL A 79 -11.29 4.58 14.89
N ALA A 80 -10.55 5.66 15.17
CA ALA A 80 -10.51 6.29 16.49
C ALA A 80 -11.76 7.14 16.82
N GLY A 81 -12.77 7.16 15.93
CA GLY A 81 -13.99 7.96 16.09
C GLY A 81 -13.85 9.44 15.73
N GLY A 82 -12.72 9.83 15.12
CA GLY A 82 -12.46 11.19 14.67
C GLY A 82 -12.93 11.46 13.25
N SER A 83 -13.01 12.75 12.89
CA SER A 83 -13.24 13.21 11.53
C SER A 83 -12.15 14.19 11.11
N ILE A 84 -11.63 14.03 9.89
CA ILE A 84 -10.71 15.00 9.30
C ILE A 84 -11.55 16.04 8.57
N ASN A 85 -11.61 17.25 9.13
CA ASN A 85 -12.25 18.39 8.46
C ASN A 85 -11.44 18.75 7.20
N GLY A 86 -12.13 19.10 6.12
CA GLY A 86 -11.57 19.28 4.77
C GLY A 86 -10.55 20.41 4.59
N SER A 87 -10.04 21.02 5.66
CA SER A 87 -8.94 21.98 5.61
C SER A 87 -7.58 21.33 5.32
N LEU A 88 -7.45 20.02 5.53
CA LEU A 88 -6.24 19.25 5.20
C LEU A 88 -6.37 18.62 3.81
N ASN A 89 -5.56 19.10 2.86
CA ASN A 89 -5.42 18.48 1.54
C ASN A 89 -4.57 17.19 1.64
N LEU A 90 -5.20 16.12 2.13
CA LEU A 90 -4.55 14.82 2.24
C LEU A 90 -4.58 14.11 0.89
N GLY A 91 -3.43 13.60 0.43
CA GLY A 91 -3.31 12.74 -0.76
C GLY A 91 -3.94 11.35 -0.60
N GLY A 92 -4.82 11.16 0.38
CA GLY A 92 -5.48 9.90 0.69
C GLY A 92 -6.74 10.09 1.52
N GLY A 93 -7.55 9.03 1.59
CA GLY A 93 -8.84 9.01 2.28
C GLY A 93 -9.00 7.75 3.13
N ASN A 94 -10.06 7.73 3.92
CA ASN A 94 -10.42 6.59 4.75
C ASN A 94 -10.73 5.36 3.89
N ILE A 95 -10.10 4.23 4.20
CA ILE A 95 -10.38 2.94 3.55
C ILE A 95 -10.89 1.87 4.51
N TRP A 96 -11.21 2.21 5.76
CA TRP A 96 -11.70 1.24 6.73
C TRP A 96 -12.89 0.42 6.21
N PRO A 97 -13.89 1.01 5.53
CA PRO A 97 -14.99 0.21 4.97
C PRO A 97 -14.51 -0.81 3.93
N SER A 98 -13.46 -0.49 3.17
CA SER A 98 -12.83 -1.46 2.24
C SER A 98 -12.02 -2.55 2.94
N LEU A 99 -11.50 -2.28 4.13
CA LEU A 99 -10.73 -3.27 4.91
C LEU A 99 -11.62 -4.18 5.76
N SER A 100 -12.68 -3.62 6.35
CA SER A 100 -13.55 -4.34 7.29
C SER A 100 -14.76 -4.98 6.61
N GLU A 101 -15.33 -4.34 5.60
CA GLU A 101 -16.63 -4.71 5.02
C GLU A 101 -16.54 -5.21 3.56
N ASP A 102 -15.32 -5.31 3.00
CA ASP A 102 -15.08 -5.68 1.59
C ASP A 102 -15.74 -4.70 0.57
N LEU A 103 -15.90 -3.44 0.95
CA LEU A 103 -16.43 -2.42 0.04
C LEU A 103 -15.38 -1.93 -0.96
N PRO A 104 -15.79 -1.53 -2.18
CA PRO A 104 -14.86 -1.02 -3.18
C PRO A 104 -13.99 0.12 -2.66
N SER A 105 -12.69 0.07 -2.93
CA SER A 105 -11.77 1.14 -2.54
C SER A 105 -12.20 2.46 -3.20
N PRO A 106 -12.28 3.57 -2.45
CA PRO A 106 -12.57 4.88 -3.03
C PRO A 106 -11.43 5.39 -3.93
N ARG A 107 -10.24 4.76 -3.86
CA ARG A 107 -9.04 5.20 -4.57
C ARG A 107 -9.01 4.64 -6.00
N LYS A 108 -8.92 5.55 -6.97
CA LYS A 108 -8.73 5.24 -8.40
C LYS A 108 -7.31 5.52 -8.89
N GLU A 109 -6.58 6.35 -8.17
CA GLU A 109 -5.25 6.85 -8.54
C GLU A 109 -4.23 6.65 -7.41
N LEU A 110 -2.99 6.36 -7.80
CA LEU A 110 -1.88 6.16 -6.90
C LEU A 110 -0.59 6.71 -7.51
N PRO A 111 -0.13 7.89 -7.05
CA PRO A 111 1.24 8.32 -7.29
C PRO A 111 2.19 7.34 -6.60
N MET A 112 3.11 6.76 -7.36
CA MET A 112 4.06 5.74 -6.89
C MET A 112 5.47 6.30 -6.72
N GLN A 113 5.89 7.19 -7.62
CA GLN A 113 7.20 7.84 -7.61
C GLN A 113 7.04 9.25 -8.18
N ALA A 114 7.72 10.21 -7.56
CA ALA A 114 7.86 11.56 -8.09
C ALA A 114 9.24 12.10 -7.70
N ASP A 115 10.19 12.00 -8.63
CA ASP A 115 11.50 12.64 -8.52
C ASP A 115 11.58 13.75 -9.57
N ALA A 116 11.36 14.99 -9.15
CA ALA A 116 11.41 16.14 -10.03
C ALA A 116 12.82 16.45 -10.55
N THR A 117 13.85 16.10 -9.78
CA THR A 117 15.26 16.33 -10.15
C THR A 117 15.69 15.32 -11.21
N ALA A 118 15.37 14.05 -11.00
CA ALA A 118 15.61 12.99 -11.98
C ALA A 118 14.54 12.97 -13.09
N GLY A 119 13.48 13.78 -13.03
CA GLY A 119 12.37 13.78 -13.98
C GLY A 119 11.66 12.43 -14.09
N GLU A 120 11.68 11.64 -13.03
CA GLU A 120 11.11 10.29 -13.00
C GLU A 120 9.77 10.30 -12.26
N TYR A 121 8.73 9.79 -12.92
CA TYR A 121 7.38 9.76 -12.35
C TYR A 121 6.72 8.41 -12.59
N ALA A 122 5.88 7.97 -11.67
CA ALA A 122 5.05 6.80 -11.84
C ALA A 122 3.68 7.00 -11.21
N LEU A 123 2.63 6.61 -11.95
CA LEU A 123 1.23 6.70 -11.55
C LEU A 123 0.53 5.39 -11.87
N ARG A 124 -0.26 4.86 -10.93
CA ARG A 124 -1.27 3.84 -11.22
C ARG A 124 -2.64 4.50 -11.27
N TRP A 125 -3.43 4.18 -12.28
CA TRP A 125 -4.78 4.70 -12.48
C TRP A 125 -5.69 3.62 -13.06
N ASN A 126 -6.78 3.26 -12.37
CA ASN A 126 -7.77 2.27 -12.83
C ASN A 126 -7.18 0.96 -13.40
N GLY A 127 -6.19 0.38 -12.70
CA GLY A 127 -5.52 -0.86 -13.14
C GLY A 127 -4.40 -0.66 -14.17
N TYR A 128 -4.26 0.54 -14.72
CA TYR A 128 -3.15 0.92 -15.58
C TYR A 128 -2.00 1.47 -14.76
N LYS A 129 -0.78 1.32 -15.25
CA LYS A 129 0.42 1.95 -14.70
C LYS A 129 1.11 2.74 -15.81
N VAL A 130 1.42 4.01 -15.53
CA VAL A 130 2.18 4.89 -16.40
C VAL A 130 3.48 5.25 -15.70
N ARG A 131 4.58 5.29 -16.44
CA ARG A 131 5.87 5.79 -15.97
C ARG A 131 6.41 6.81 -16.96
N SER A 132 6.95 7.89 -16.44
CA SER A 132 7.68 8.90 -17.22
C SER A 132 9.15 8.82 -16.84
N ARG A 133 10.00 8.69 -17.87
CA ARG A 133 11.46 8.53 -17.83
C ARG A 133 11.95 7.19 -17.20
N MET A 134 12.79 6.46 -17.93
CA MET A 134 13.54 5.30 -17.45
C MET A 134 15.03 5.63 -17.56
N THR A 135 15.74 5.74 -16.44
CA THR A 135 17.20 5.89 -16.50
C THR A 135 17.86 4.62 -17.03
N VAL A 136 18.83 4.86 -17.91
CA VAL A 136 19.66 3.88 -18.62
C VAL A 136 20.56 3.19 -17.61
N ASN A 137 20.58 1.85 -17.57
CA ASN A 137 21.64 1.13 -16.85
C ASN A 137 23.02 1.59 -17.37
N ALA A 138 24.06 1.50 -16.54
CA ALA A 138 25.45 1.91 -16.88
C ALA A 138 26.04 1.26 -18.17
N GLY A 139 25.32 0.33 -18.81
CA GLY A 139 25.65 -0.30 -20.10
C GLY A 139 24.96 0.29 -21.33
N GLY A 140 24.32 1.46 -21.25
CA GLY A 140 23.90 2.21 -22.45
C GLY A 140 22.75 1.61 -23.28
N LYS A 141 21.97 0.67 -22.72
CA LYS A 141 20.75 0.18 -23.38
C LYS A 141 19.58 1.06 -23.00
N GLU A 142 19.09 1.83 -23.97
CA GLU A 142 17.84 2.58 -23.85
C GLU A 142 16.70 1.60 -23.61
N ALA A 143 16.01 1.74 -22.47
CA ALA A 143 14.67 1.20 -22.34
C ALA A 143 13.80 2.09 -23.24
N HIS A 144 13.60 1.65 -24.49
CA HIS A 144 12.75 2.30 -25.48
C HIS A 144 11.53 2.93 -24.83
N ASP A 145 11.29 4.20 -25.18
CA ASP A 145 10.13 5.02 -24.83
C ASP A 145 8.84 4.20 -24.68
N CYS A 146 8.58 3.73 -23.46
CA CYS A 146 7.28 3.20 -23.08
C CYS A 146 6.53 4.33 -22.38
N VAL A 147 6.10 5.33 -23.16
CA VAL A 147 5.11 6.35 -22.73
C VAL A 147 3.80 5.69 -22.25
N ALA A 148 3.59 4.41 -22.53
CA ALA A 148 2.75 3.55 -21.74
C ALA A 148 3.29 2.12 -21.84
N CYS A 149 4.05 1.67 -20.84
CA CYS A 149 4.12 0.23 -20.59
C CYS A 149 2.73 -0.19 -20.09
N PHE A 150 1.82 -0.49 -21.02
CA PHE A 150 0.61 -1.26 -20.75
C PHE A 150 1.05 -2.68 -20.38
N CYS A 151 1.64 -2.83 -19.18
CA CYS A 151 1.69 -4.12 -18.54
C CYS A 151 0.24 -4.44 -18.15
N LEU A 152 -0.51 -5.00 -19.10
CA LEU A 152 -1.60 -5.93 -18.83
C LEU A 152 -0.98 -7.13 -18.12
N PHE A 153 -0.58 -6.95 -16.86
CA PHE A 153 -0.60 -8.08 -15.96
C PHE A 153 -2.07 -8.26 -15.60
N PRO A 154 -2.73 -9.34 -16.04
CA PRO A 154 -3.99 -9.73 -15.45
C PRO A 154 -3.66 -10.24 -14.04
N LEU A 155 -3.35 -9.34 -13.11
CA LEU A 155 -3.35 -9.65 -11.67
C LEU A 155 -4.78 -9.57 -11.09
N CYS A 156 -5.79 -9.75 -11.95
CA CYS A 156 -7.20 -9.92 -11.62
C CYS A 156 -7.87 -10.77 -12.72
N ARG A 157 -7.70 -12.09 -12.64
CA ARG A 157 -8.77 -13.03 -12.99
C ARG A 157 -8.95 -13.95 -11.78
N ALA A 158 -10.07 -13.78 -11.11
CA ALA A 158 -10.78 -14.93 -10.57
C ALA A 158 -11.43 -15.68 -11.75
#